data_AF-A0A0L7K3B0-F1
#
_entry.id   AF-A0A0L7K3B0-F1
#
_cell.length_a   1.000
_cell.length_b   1.000
_cell.length_c   1.000
_cell.angle_alpha   90.00
_cell.angle_beta   90.00
_cell.angle_gamma   90.00
#
_symmetry.space_group_name_H-M   'P 1'
#
loop_
_entity.id
_entity.type
_entity.pdbx_description
1 polymer ?
#
loop_
_entity_poly.entity_id
_entity_poly.type
_entity_poly.pdbx_seq_one_letter_code
_entity_poly.pdbx_strand_id
1 'polypeptide(L)'
;QKKTIRATPIKFLPISFYRIRQCTTITDAFFKTSHHEMGHIQYYLQYKEQPVIYREGANPVGDVIALSVATPKHLRVMGLLEDGPEDMESNINQLYKMVGLDKIVFLPFGYLLDLYRYSVFRGTTTPQDYNCHFWQLRETMQGVEPPAPRSEEDFDPAAKYHVAADVEYMRYYISYIIQFQFHRSLCQLAGEYSPGNDSKLLSNCDIYRSTAAGRVLGKMLQMGSAKPWPDAMEVLTGQRLMDASGLLEYFEPLHEWLKKENEKTGEYIGWEASSIPYCTLEQQDVMEATGFHKKLQKWNGQ
;
A
#
# COMPACT_ATOMS: atom_id res chain seq x y z
N GLN A 1 24.87 -15.00 -14.71
CA GLN A 1 23.43 -14.67 -14.90
C GLN A 1 22.90 -14.06 -13.62
N LYS A 2 22.57 -12.76 -13.59
CA LYS A 2 21.91 -12.13 -12.43
C LYS A 2 20.49 -12.71 -12.34
N LYS A 3 20.22 -13.59 -11.38
CA LYS A 3 18.86 -14.04 -11.06
C LYS A 3 18.11 -12.83 -10.50
N THR A 4 17.16 -12.29 -11.25
CA THR A 4 16.19 -11.36 -10.66
C THR A 4 15.25 -12.22 -9.81
N ILE A 5 15.32 -12.08 -8.48
CA ILE A 5 14.52 -12.86 -7.52
C ILE A 5 13.11 -12.27 -7.37
N ARG A 6 12.91 -11.01 -7.80
CA ARG A 6 11.66 -10.27 -7.65
C ARG A 6 10.62 -10.69 -8.69
N ALA A 7 9.38 -10.83 -8.24
CA ALA A 7 8.21 -10.97 -9.10
C ALA A 7 8.09 -9.74 -10.00
N THR A 8 7.94 -9.95 -11.31
CA THR A 8 7.75 -8.84 -12.26
C THR A 8 6.87 -9.30 -13.42
N PRO A 9 5.79 -8.57 -13.74
CA PRO A 9 4.97 -8.85 -14.90
C PRO A 9 5.58 -8.14 -16.11
N ILE A 10 5.77 -8.87 -17.21
CA ILE A 10 6.44 -8.37 -18.42
C ILE A 10 5.45 -8.39 -19.58
N LYS A 11 5.34 -7.24 -20.27
CA LYS A 11 4.54 -7.04 -21.48
C LYS A 11 5.46 -6.75 -22.66
N PHE A 12 5.29 -7.48 -23.76
CA PHE A 12 5.98 -7.23 -25.02
C PHE A 12 5.05 -6.43 -25.96
N LEU A 13 5.51 -5.27 -26.45
CA LEU A 13 4.64 -4.34 -27.19
C LEU A 13 4.18 -4.79 -28.59
N PRO A 14 4.95 -5.58 -29.38
CA PRO A 14 4.51 -6.00 -30.71
C PRO A 14 3.76 -7.35 -30.75
N ILE A 15 3.76 -8.13 -29.66
CA ILE A 15 3.17 -9.48 -29.65
C ILE A 15 2.42 -9.66 -28.33
N SER A 16 1.21 -10.23 -28.37
CA SER A 16 0.32 -10.57 -27.24
C SER A 16 0.91 -11.62 -26.27
N PHE A 17 2.17 -11.47 -25.88
CA PHE A 17 2.87 -12.29 -24.91
C PHE A 17 2.90 -11.57 -23.56
N TYR A 18 2.24 -12.17 -22.58
CA TYR A 18 2.25 -11.75 -21.19
C TYR A 18 2.96 -12.81 -20.35
N ARG A 19 3.90 -12.40 -19.51
CA ARG A 19 4.70 -13.33 -18.69
C ARG A 19 4.80 -12.81 -17.27
N ILE A 20 4.78 -13.73 -16.31
CA ILE A 20 5.18 -13.49 -14.92
C ILE A 20 6.55 -14.14 -14.74
N ARG A 21 7.52 -13.38 -14.24
CA ARG A 21 8.80 -13.94 -13.78
C ARG A 21 8.84 -13.81 -12.28
N GLN A 22 8.69 -14.93 -11.56
CA GLN A 22 8.66 -14.99 -10.11
C GLN A 22 9.38 -16.25 -9.62
N CYS A 23 10.28 -16.11 -8.64
CA CYS A 23 10.88 -17.24 -7.94
C CYS A 23 9.96 -17.70 -6.80
N THR A 24 8.83 -18.31 -7.16
CA THR A 24 7.77 -18.68 -6.22
C THR A 24 8.21 -19.79 -5.28
N THR A 25 7.93 -19.63 -3.99
CA THR A 25 7.98 -20.71 -3.00
C THR A 25 6.59 -20.93 -2.40
N ILE A 26 6.37 -22.09 -1.76
CA ILE A 26 5.05 -22.47 -1.22
C ILE A 26 4.85 -21.78 0.13
N THR A 27 4.44 -20.51 0.12
CA THR A 27 4.12 -19.72 1.32
C THR A 27 2.93 -18.80 1.06
N ASP A 28 2.22 -18.39 2.12
CA ASP A 28 1.11 -17.42 2.05
C ASP A 28 1.52 -16.10 1.36
N ALA A 29 2.72 -15.60 1.67
CA ALA A 29 3.25 -14.38 1.06
C ALA A 29 3.38 -14.51 -0.47
N PHE A 30 3.89 -15.64 -0.97
CA PHE A 30 3.99 -15.88 -2.41
C PHE A 30 2.64 -16.22 -3.04
N PHE A 31 1.69 -16.78 -2.31
CA PHE A 31 0.32 -16.97 -2.77
C PHE A 31 -0.38 -15.64 -3.05
N LYS A 32 -0.29 -14.69 -2.12
CA LYS A 32 -0.77 -13.30 -2.30
C LYS A 32 -0.03 -12.58 -3.42
N THR A 33 1.30 -12.72 -3.47
CA THR A 33 2.13 -12.12 -4.54
C THR A 33 1.72 -12.64 -5.91
N SER A 34 1.44 -13.94 -6.05
CA SER A 34 1.03 -14.52 -7.34
C SER A 34 -0.30 -13.93 -7.82
N HIS A 35 -1.25 -13.66 -6.91
CA HIS A 35 -2.50 -12.97 -7.23
C HIS A 35 -2.29 -11.51 -7.62
N HIS A 36 -1.39 -10.80 -6.93
CA HIS A 36 -0.99 -9.44 -7.29
C HIS A 36 -0.44 -9.39 -8.73
N GLU A 37 0.49 -10.28 -9.07
CA GLU A 37 1.10 -10.35 -10.40
C GLU A 37 0.08 -10.76 -11.48
N MET A 38 -0.82 -11.70 -11.17
CA MET A 38 -1.91 -12.06 -12.08
C MET A 38 -2.89 -10.90 -12.31
N GLY A 39 -3.09 -10.03 -11.32
CA GLY A 39 -3.86 -8.80 -11.48
C GLY A 39 -3.27 -7.87 -12.54
N HIS A 40 -1.94 -7.74 -12.60
CA HIS A 40 -1.26 -6.98 -13.68
C HIS A 40 -1.50 -7.64 -15.03
N ILE A 41 -1.35 -8.96 -15.15
CA ILE A 41 -1.60 -9.69 -16.40
C ILE A 41 -3.06 -9.52 -16.85
N GLN A 42 -4.02 -9.60 -15.93
CA GLN A 42 -5.42 -9.40 -16.25
C GLN A 42 -5.68 -7.98 -16.76
N TYR A 43 -5.04 -6.97 -16.17
CA TYR A 43 -5.12 -5.60 -16.68
C TYR A 43 -4.57 -5.50 -18.10
N TYR A 44 -3.40 -6.11 -18.34
CA TYR A 44 -2.76 -6.12 -19.66
C TYR A 44 -3.66 -6.75 -20.74
N LEU A 45 -4.38 -7.81 -20.37
CA LEU A 45 -5.34 -8.48 -21.24
C LEU A 45 -6.58 -7.62 -21.53
N GLN A 46 -7.03 -6.79 -20.58
CA GLN A 46 -8.24 -5.99 -20.73
C GLN A 46 -8.04 -4.81 -21.69
N TYR A 47 -6.94 -4.07 -21.60
CA TYR A 47 -6.68 -2.94 -22.50
C TYR A 47 -5.89 -3.32 -23.76
N LYS A 48 -5.72 -4.61 -24.07
CA LYS A 48 -4.87 -5.06 -25.20
C LYS A 48 -5.33 -4.49 -26.55
N GLU A 49 -6.60 -4.17 -26.71
CA GLU A 49 -7.16 -3.62 -27.95
C GLU A 49 -6.98 -2.09 -28.06
N GLN A 50 -6.55 -1.41 -27.00
CA GLN A 50 -6.28 0.03 -27.03
C GLN A 50 -5.07 0.34 -27.93
N PRO A 51 -4.98 1.56 -28.49
CA PRO A 51 -3.76 2.07 -29.10
C PRO A 51 -2.56 1.94 -28.16
N VAL A 52 -1.35 1.68 -28.69
CA VAL A 52 -0.14 1.41 -27.89
C VAL A 52 0.10 2.46 -26.80
N ILE A 53 -0.16 3.73 -27.10
CA ILE A 53 -0.02 4.87 -26.17
C ILE A 53 -0.97 4.79 -24.95
N TYR A 54 -2.08 4.05 -25.06
CA TYR A 54 -3.08 3.91 -24.01
C TYR A 54 -3.03 2.56 -23.29
N ARG A 55 -2.06 1.70 -23.65
CA ARG A 55 -1.91 0.37 -23.04
C ARG A 55 -1.08 0.42 -21.76
N GLU A 56 -1.43 1.33 -20.86
CA GLU A 56 -0.94 1.43 -19.49
C GLU A 56 -2.13 1.57 -18.54
N GLY A 57 -1.96 1.23 -17.27
CA GLY A 57 -3.06 1.35 -16.30
C GLY A 57 -3.26 2.81 -15.89
N ALA A 58 -4.50 3.24 -15.73
CA ALA A 58 -4.79 4.52 -15.08
C ALA A 58 -4.36 4.53 -13.60
N ASN A 59 -4.37 3.36 -12.95
CA ASN A 59 -4.11 3.14 -11.53
C ASN A 59 -3.67 1.68 -11.30
N PRO A 60 -2.90 1.35 -10.24
CA PRO A 60 -2.58 -0.05 -9.88
C PRO A 60 -3.81 -0.81 -9.32
N VAL A 61 -4.00 -2.08 -9.71
CA VAL A 61 -5.21 -2.89 -9.37
C VAL A 61 -4.90 -4.26 -8.74
N GLY A 62 -3.67 -4.78 -8.89
CA GLY A 62 -3.33 -6.14 -8.47
C GLY A 62 -3.61 -6.46 -7.00
N ASP A 63 -3.47 -5.47 -6.11
CA ASP A 63 -3.69 -5.63 -4.67
C ASP A 63 -5.17 -5.87 -4.29
N VAL A 64 -6.13 -5.40 -5.10
CA VAL A 64 -7.57 -5.49 -4.78
C VAL A 64 -8.02 -6.95 -4.73
N ILE A 65 -7.51 -7.78 -5.66
CA ILE A 65 -7.81 -9.21 -5.68
C ILE A 65 -7.14 -9.92 -4.51
N ALA A 66 -5.91 -9.51 -4.17
CA ALA A 66 -5.17 -10.09 -3.05
C ALA A 66 -5.88 -9.87 -1.71
N LEU A 67 -6.60 -8.75 -1.52
CA LEU A 67 -7.43 -8.52 -0.32
C LEU A 67 -8.53 -9.58 -0.18
N SER A 68 -9.27 -9.85 -1.26
CA SER A 68 -10.33 -10.87 -1.27
C SER A 68 -9.79 -12.27 -0.98
N VAL A 69 -8.66 -12.62 -1.61
CA VAL A 69 -8.04 -13.94 -1.52
C VAL A 69 -7.43 -14.20 -0.14
N ALA A 70 -7.03 -13.14 0.57
CA ALA A 70 -6.45 -13.24 1.91
C ALA A 70 -7.49 -13.48 3.02
N THR A 71 -8.79 -13.45 2.70
CA THR A 71 -9.84 -13.66 3.71
C THR A 71 -9.94 -15.13 4.14
N PRO A 72 -10.20 -15.42 5.42
CA PRO A 72 -10.52 -16.77 5.90
C PRO A 72 -11.66 -17.40 5.11
N LYS A 73 -12.68 -16.61 4.77
CA LYS A 73 -13.80 -17.04 3.91
C LYS A 73 -13.30 -17.64 2.59
N HIS A 74 -12.40 -16.95 1.89
CA HIS A 74 -11.83 -17.45 0.64
C HIS A 74 -10.94 -18.68 0.85
N LEU A 75 -10.08 -18.66 1.88
CA LEU A 75 -9.16 -19.75 2.17
C LEU A 75 -9.89 -21.06 2.52
N ARG A 76 -11.05 -20.99 3.20
CA ARG A 76 -11.91 -22.16 3.46
C ARG A 76 -12.53 -22.71 2.19
N VAL A 77 -13.06 -21.84 1.32
CA VAL A 77 -13.61 -22.26 0.01
C VAL A 77 -12.54 -22.98 -0.84
N MET A 78 -11.27 -22.57 -0.71
CA MET A 78 -10.14 -23.19 -1.41
C MET A 78 -9.56 -24.42 -0.68
N GLY A 79 -10.07 -24.78 0.50
CA GLY A 79 -9.57 -25.91 1.30
C GLY A 79 -8.19 -25.69 1.92
N LEU A 80 -7.76 -24.42 2.08
CA LEU A 80 -6.47 -24.02 2.65
C LEU A 80 -6.55 -23.66 4.14
N LEU A 81 -7.76 -23.48 4.66
CA LEU A 81 -8.03 -23.21 6.07
C LEU A 81 -9.16 -24.14 6.53
N GLU A 82 -8.98 -24.77 7.68
CA GLU A 82 -10.02 -25.59 8.31
C GLU A 82 -11.17 -24.73 8.83
N ASP A 83 -12.34 -25.35 9.02
CA ASP A 83 -13.46 -24.67 9.66
C ASP A 83 -13.09 -24.30 11.10
N GLY A 84 -13.28 -23.03 11.44
CA GLY A 84 -12.96 -22.46 12.74
C GLY A 84 -13.95 -21.36 13.11
N PRO A 85 -13.94 -20.89 14.37
CA PRO A 85 -14.87 -19.86 14.81
C PRO A 85 -14.70 -18.58 13.98
N GLU A 86 -15.81 -18.04 13.49
CA GLU A 86 -15.89 -16.69 12.91
C GLU A 86 -16.28 -15.69 14.01
N ASP A 87 -15.43 -15.58 15.02
CA ASP A 87 -15.61 -14.61 16.09
C ASP A 87 -14.84 -13.31 15.84
N MET A 88 -15.18 -12.28 16.61
CA MET A 88 -14.52 -10.99 16.52
C MET A 88 -13.04 -11.08 16.87
N GLU A 89 -12.64 -11.95 17.80
CA GLU A 89 -11.23 -12.13 18.17
C GLU A 89 -10.39 -12.65 17.00
N SER A 90 -10.91 -13.62 16.24
CA SER A 90 -10.28 -14.14 15.03
C SER A 90 -10.20 -13.07 13.94
N ASN A 91 -11.24 -12.26 13.77
CA ASN A 91 -11.23 -11.12 12.84
C ASN A 91 -10.18 -10.06 13.24
N ILE A 92 -10.03 -9.76 14.54
CA ILE A 92 -8.97 -8.86 15.03
C ILE A 92 -7.59 -9.44 14.76
N ASN A 93 -7.37 -10.72 15.03
CA ASN A 93 -6.10 -11.39 14.73
C ASN A 93 -5.75 -11.33 13.24
N GLN A 94 -6.74 -11.54 12.37
CA GLN A 94 -6.58 -11.40 10.92
C GLN A 94 -6.26 -9.96 10.54
N LEU A 95 -7.04 -8.98 11.01
CA LEU A 95 -6.82 -7.57 10.71
C LEU A 95 -5.44 -7.11 11.18
N TYR A 96 -5.01 -7.50 12.37
CA TYR A 96 -3.69 -7.17 12.90
C TYR A 96 -2.58 -7.81 12.08
N LYS A 97 -2.59 -9.14 11.95
CA LYS A 97 -1.46 -9.92 11.39
C LYS A 97 -1.42 -9.92 9.87
N MET A 98 -2.57 -10.00 9.19
CA MET A 98 -2.60 -10.19 7.73
C MET A 98 -2.65 -8.90 6.94
N VAL A 99 -3.09 -7.79 7.54
CA VAL A 99 -3.34 -6.55 6.79
C VAL A 99 -2.78 -5.32 7.52
N GLY A 100 -2.85 -5.25 8.84
CA GLY A 100 -2.38 -4.11 9.64
C GLY A 100 -0.85 -3.94 9.55
N LEU A 101 -0.12 -5.01 9.88
CA LEU A 101 1.35 -5.04 9.81
C LEU A 101 1.93 -4.97 8.40
N ASP A 102 1.13 -5.21 7.36
CA ASP A 102 1.58 -5.15 5.96
C ASP A 102 1.16 -3.84 5.26
N LYS A 103 -0.04 -3.32 5.58
CA LYS A 103 -0.66 -2.19 4.88
C LYS A 103 -0.58 -0.88 5.66
N ILE A 104 -0.97 -0.86 6.93
CA ILE A 104 -1.02 0.39 7.73
C ILE A 104 0.39 0.90 8.03
N VAL A 105 1.27 0.03 8.54
CA VAL A 105 2.65 0.43 8.87
C VAL A 105 3.49 0.79 7.63
N PHE A 106 3.07 0.32 6.45
CA PHE A 106 3.72 0.66 5.19
C PHE A 106 3.37 2.06 4.69
N LEU A 107 2.16 2.58 4.97
CA LEU A 107 1.70 3.86 4.42
C LEU A 107 2.67 5.03 4.73
N PRO A 108 3.14 5.23 5.96
CA PRO A 108 4.09 6.31 6.23
C PRO A 108 5.44 6.08 5.53
N PHE A 109 5.91 4.82 5.43
CA PHE A 109 7.12 4.49 4.66
C PHE A 109 6.99 4.82 3.19
N GLY A 110 5.84 4.47 2.59
CA GLY A 110 5.55 4.73 1.19
C GLY A 110 5.54 6.22 0.87
N TYR A 111 4.97 7.02 1.78
CA TYR A 111 4.91 8.47 1.65
C TYR A 111 6.28 9.14 1.83
N LEU A 112 7.03 8.78 2.88
CA LEU A 112 8.28 9.46 3.22
C LEU A 112 9.38 9.25 2.19
N LEU A 113 9.41 8.10 1.50
CA LEU A 113 10.47 7.81 0.52
C LEU A 113 10.46 8.76 -0.68
N ASP A 114 9.28 9.04 -1.23
CA ASP A 114 9.17 9.99 -2.33
C ASP A 114 9.14 11.44 -1.82
N LEU A 115 8.70 11.70 -0.58
CA LEU A 115 8.89 13.01 0.05
C LEU A 115 10.39 13.37 0.14
N TYR A 116 11.22 12.42 0.56
CA TYR A 116 12.68 12.51 0.55
C TYR A 116 13.24 12.74 -0.85
N ARG A 117 12.83 11.95 -1.84
CA ARG A 117 13.33 12.13 -3.22
C ARG A 117 12.91 13.47 -3.80
N TYR A 118 11.69 13.93 -3.53
CA TYR A 118 11.22 15.24 -4.00
C TYR A 118 11.97 16.39 -3.33
N SER A 119 12.35 16.27 -2.05
CA SER A 119 13.17 17.31 -1.39
C SER A 119 14.58 17.37 -1.98
N VAL A 120 15.18 16.21 -2.27
CA VAL A 120 16.46 16.12 -2.99
C VAL A 120 16.36 16.69 -4.41
N PHE A 121 15.35 16.30 -5.19
CA PHE A 121 15.18 16.76 -6.57
C PHE A 121 14.87 18.25 -6.68
N ARG A 122 14.21 18.83 -5.68
CA ARG A 122 13.95 20.28 -5.60
C ARG A 122 15.15 21.07 -5.08
N GLY A 123 16.21 20.41 -4.62
CA GLY A 123 17.37 21.04 -4.01
C GLY A 123 17.09 21.64 -2.63
N THR A 124 15.97 21.29 -1.99
CA THR A 124 15.70 21.73 -0.60
C THR A 124 16.57 21.00 0.40
N THR A 125 16.99 19.77 0.07
CA THR A 125 17.96 18.99 0.86
C THR A 125 19.29 19.02 0.13
N THR A 126 20.34 19.49 0.80
CA THR A 126 21.68 19.56 0.22
C THR A 126 22.37 18.19 0.28
N PRO A 127 23.38 17.93 -0.57
CA PRO A 127 24.14 16.67 -0.53
C PRO A 127 24.80 16.39 0.82
N GLN A 128 25.06 17.42 1.62
CA GLN A 128 25.63 17.31 2.96
C GLN A 128 24.62 16.82 3.98
N ASP A 129 23.32 16.77 3.67
CA ASP A 129 22.25 16.45 4.61
C ASP A 129 21.39 15.27 4.13
N TYR A 130 21.88 14.48 3.18
CA TYR A 130 21.11 13.42 2.56
C TYR A 130 20.74 12.31 3.53
N ASN A 131 21.68 11.85 4.35
CA ASN A 131 21.44 10.74 5.24
C ASN A 131 20.68 11.20 6.49
N CYS A 132 21.06 12.35 7.04
CA CYS A 132 20.40 13.00 8.16
C CYS A 132 18.92 13.28 7.84
N HIS A 133 18.62 13.83 6.66
CA HIS A 133 17.23 14.10 6.25
C HIS A 133 16.39 12.84 6.12
N PHE A 134 16.97 11.75 5.62
CA PHE A 134 16.28 10.48 5.51
C PHE A 134 15.89 9.91 6.88
N TRP A 135 16.82 9.90 7.83
CA TRP A 135 16.55 9.39 9.17
C TRP A 135 15.61 10.27 9.97
N GLN A 136 15.67 11.59 9.81
CA GLN A 136 14.69 12.50 10.40
C GLN A 136 13.28 12.19 9.88
N LEU A 137 13.11 12.01 8.56
CA LEU A 137 11.81 11.63 8.00
C LEU A 137 11.30 10.30 8.54
N ARG A 138 12.19 9.32 8.74
CA ARG A 138 11.88 8.02 9.32
C ARG A 138 11.44 8.16 10.78
N GLU A 139 12.12 8.97 11.56
CA GLU A 139 11.73 9.25 12.94
C GLU A 139 10.39 9.99 13.01
N THR A 140 10.24 11.12 12.30
CA THR A 140 9.04 11.97 12.41
C THR A 140 7.78 11.33 11.82
N MET A 141 7.90 10.46 10.82
CA MET A 141 6.73 9.86 10.15
C MET A 141 6.44 8.42 10.57
N GLN A 142 7.46 7.67 11.01
CA GLN A 142 7.31 6.26 11.37
C GLN A 142 7.65 5.94 12.82
N GLY A 143 8.31 6.82 13.55
CA GLY A 143 8.76 6.53 14.91
C GLY A 143 9.79 5.40 14.95
N VAL A 144 10.73 5.37 13.99
CA VAL A 144 11.77 4.35 13.91
C VAL A 144 13.15 4.98 13.81
N GLU A 145 14.13 4.39 14.52
CA GLU A 145 15.51 4.84 14.56
C GLU A 145 16.49 3.80 13.97
N PRO A 146 17.69 4.22 13.54
CA PRO A 146 18.72 3.27 13.14
C PRO A 146 19.26 2.50 14.36
N PRO A 147 19.68 1.23 14.21
CA PRO A 147 20.21 0.44 15.32
C PRO A 147 21.63 0.81 15.75
N ALA A 148 22.31 1.69 15.00
CA ALA A 148 23.67 2.14 15.26
C ALA A 148 23.86 3.57 14.74
N PRO A 149 24.83 4.34 15.29
CA PRO A 149 25.13 5.68 14.82
C PRO A 149 25.34 5.75 13.30
N ARG A 150 24.78 6.78 12.68
CA ARG A 150 24.90 7.05 11.24
C ARG A 150 25.52 8.42 11.02
N SER A 151 26.13 8.62 9.87
CA SER A 151 26.71 9.90 9.46
C SER A 151 26.45 10.16 7.98
N GLU A 152 26.99 11.25 7.44
CA GLU A 152 26.95 11.54 5.99
C GLU A 152 28.04 10.81 5.19
N GLU A 153 28.94 10.06 5.87
CA GLU A 153 29.75 9.03 5.21
C GLU A 153 28.89 7.84 4.75
N ASP A 154 27.68 7.74 5.30
CA ASP A 154 26.68 6.75 4.96
C ASP A 154 25.63 7.29 3.98
N PHE A 155 25.02 6.40 3.20
CA PHE A 155 23.89 6.74 2.33
C PHE A 155 22.82 5.65 2.35
N ASP A 156 22.05 5.61 3.43
CA ASP A 156 21.01 4.61 3.69
C ASP A 156 19.82 4.62 2.72
N PRO A 157 19.39 5.74 2.11
CA PRO A 157 18.31 5.73 1.13
C PRO A 157 18.55 4.74 -0.02
N ALA A 158 19.80 4.59 -0.48
CA ALA A 158 20.15 3.68 -1.56
C ALA A 158 20.08 2.20 -1.17
N ALA A 159 20.01 1.87 0.12
CA ALA A 159 19.77 0.50 0.57
C ALA A 159 18.38 -0.01 0.16
N LYS A 160 17.44 0.91 -0.15
CA LYS A 160 16.16 0.55 -0.74
C LYS A 160 16.26 0.41 -2.25
N TYR A 161 15.96 -0.78 -2.76
CA TYR A 161 15.99 -1.12 -4.19
C TYR A 161 15.42 -0.04 -5.12
N HIS A 162 14.23 0.49 -4.80
CA HIS A 162 13.54 1.44 -5.67
C HIS A 162 14.24 2.79 -5.80
N VAL A 163 14.96 3.21 -4.76
CA VAL A 163 15.79 4.41 -4.81
C VAL A 163 16.97 4.16 -5.76
N ALA A 164 17.68 3.05 -5.59
CA ALA A 164 18.82 2.68 -6.44
C ALA A 164 18.44 2.35 -7.89
N ALA A 165 17.23 1.87 -8.13
CA ALA A 165 16.72 1.47 -9.45
C ALA A 165 15.91 2.58 -10.14
N ASP A 166 15.86 3.79 -9.58
CA ASP A 166 15.08 4.94 -10.07
C ASP A 166 13.61 4.60 -10.36
N VAL A 167 12.98 3.87 -9.45
CA VAL A 167 11.56 3.55 -9.51
C VAL A 167 10.81 4.46 -8.55
N GLU A 168 9.90 5.27 -9.08
CA GLU A 168 8.98 6.11 -8.29
C GLU A 168 8.16 5.26 -7.29
N TYR A 169 7.99 5.77 -6.06
CA TYR A 169 7.47 4.99 -4.93
C TYR A 169 6.06 5.41 -4.49
N MET A 170 5.63 6.64 -4.80
CA MET A 170 4.29 7.17 -4.50
C MET A 170 3.17 6.30 -5.11
N ARG A 171 3.44 5.58 -6.20
CA ARG A 171 2.55 4.55 -6.76
C ARG A 171 2.07 3.54 -5.73
N TYR A 172 2.90 3.17 -4.76
CA TYR A 172 2.54 2.21 -3.71
C TYR A 172 1.65 2.87 -2.66
N TYR A 173 1.94 4.11 -2.28
CA TYR A 173 1.11 4.88 -1.35
C TYR A 173 -0.30 5.09 -1.93
N ILE A 174 -0.40 5.55 -3.18
CA ILE A 174 -1.67 5.73 -3.89
C ILE A 174 -2.39 4.38 -4.03
N SER A 175 -1.69 3.32 -4.43
CA SER A 175 -2.25 1.96 -4.51
C SER A 175 -2.90 1.54 -3.21
N TYR A 176 -2.27 1.83 -2.07
CA TYR A 176 -2.75 1.42 -0.75
C TYR A 176 -3.98 2.20 -0.28
N ILE A 177 -4.27 3.35 -0.86
CA ILE A 177 -5.52 4.08 -0.59
C ILE A 177 -6.63 3.60 -1.54
N ILE A 178 -6.36 3.65 -2.85
CA ILE A 178 -7.38 3.34 -3.86
C ILE A 178 -7.80 1.87 -3.84
N GLN A 179 -6.93 0.94 -3.40
CA GLN A 179 -7.29 -0.47 -3.35
C GLN A 179 -8.47 -0.73 -2.41
N PHE A 180 -8.56 0.00 -1.29
CA PHE A 180 -9.69 -0.13 -0.37
C PHE A 180 -10.94 0.57 -0.90
N GLN A 181 -10.81 1.67 -1.65
CA GLN A 181 -11.96 2.25 -2.37
C GLN A 181 -12.53 1.27 -3.39
N PHE A 182 -11.66 0.65 -4.21
CA PHE A 182 -12.06 -0.34 -5.19
C PHE A 182 -12.65 -1.59 -4.53
N HIS A 183 -12.00 -2.10 -3.49
CA HIS A 183 -12.48 -3.26 -2.74
C HIS A 183 -13.88 -2.98 -2.16
N ARG A 184 -14.07 -1.84 -1.49
CA ARG A 184 -15.37 -1.42 -0.96
C ARG A 184 -16.48 -1.44 -2.01
N SER A 185 -16.26 -0.80 -3.16
CA SER A 185 -17.27 -0.77 -4.23
C SER A 185 -17.53 -2.15 -4.84
N LEU A 186 -16.49 -2.96 -5.04
CA LEU A 186 -16.64 -4.33 -5.56
C LEU A 186 -17.39 -5.23 -4.59
N CYS A 187 -17.16 -5.08 -3.29
CA CYS A 187 -17.84 -5.81 -2.23
C CYS A 187 -19.33 -5.44 -2.11
N GLN A 188 -19.67 -4.16 -2.30
CA GLN A 188 -21.06 -3.71 -2.42
C GLN A 188 -21.73 -4.34 -3.64
N LEU A 189 -21.06 -4.34 -4.80
CA LEU A 189 -21.57 -4.94 -6.04
C LEU A 189 -21.71 -6.47 -5.95
N ALA A 190 -20.87 -7.13 -5.14
CA ALA A 190 -20.98 -8.55 -4.85
C ALA A 190 -22.08 -8.88 -3.83
N GLY A 191 -22.65 -7.87 -3.16
CA GLY A 191 -23.62 -8.07 -2.08
C GLY A 191 -23.00 -8.64 -0.79
N GLU A 192 -21.67 -8.57 -0.68
CA GLU A 192 -20.87 -9.14 0.40
C GLU A 192 -20.61 -8.15 1.55
N TYR A 193 -20.76 -6.85 1.26
CA TYR A 193 -20.57 -5.79 2.24
C TYR A 193 -21.72 -4.78 2.21
N SER A 194 -22.10 -4.31 3.39
CA SER A 194 -23.07 -3.22 3.55
C SER A 194 -22.63 -2.34 4.73
N PRO A 195 -22.58 -1.00 4.55
CA PRO A 195 -22.20 -0.09 5.64
C PRO A 195 -23.08 -0.30 6.88
N GLY A 196 -22.45 -0.40 8.05
CA GLY A 196 -23.15 -0.55 9.34
C GLY A 196 -23.77 -1.93 9.61
N ASN A 197 -23.43 -2.95 8.83
CA ASN A 197 -23.87 -4.33 9.07
C ASN A 197 -22.73 -5.19 9.63
N ASP A 198 -22.81 -5.54 10.90
CA ASP A 198 -21.79 -6.35 11.60
C ASP A 198 -21.63 -7.76 11.03
N SER A 199 -22.63 -8.30 10.32
CA SER A 199 -22.55 -9.60 9.64
C SER A 199 -21.87 -9.52 8.27
N LYS A 200 -21.66 -8.31 7.72
CA LYS A 200 -21.11 -8.08 6.38
C LYS A 200 -20.03 -7.01 6.43
N LEU A 201 -18.98 -7.29 7.19
CA LEU A 201 -17.82 -6.43 7.33
C LEU A 201 -17.00 -6.40 6.03
N LEU A 202 -16.41 -5.23 5.75
CA LEU A 202 -15.51 -5.07 4.61
C LEU A 202 -14.26 -5.97 4.72
N SER A 203 -13.80 -6.23 5.95
CA SER A 203 -12.64 -7.09 6.24
C SER A 203 -12.83 -8.57 5.89
N ASN A 204 -14.09 -9.03 5.77
CA ASN A 204 -14.44 -10.41 5.46
C ASN A 204 -15.09 -10.57 4.08
N CYS A 205 -15.01 -9.54 3.24
CA CYS A 205 -15.57 -9.59 1.89
C CYS A 205 -14.76 -10.52 0.97
N ASP A 206 -15.46 -11.44 0.30
CA ASP A 206 -14.89 -12.21 -0.81
C ASP A 206 -15.69 -11.98 -2.11
N ILE A 207 -15.04 -11.38 -3.13
CA ILE A 207 -15.64 -11.11 -4.44
C ILE A 207 -15.55 -12.32 -5.40
N TYR A 208 -15.06 -13.47 -4.94
CA TYR A 208 -15.02 -14.71 -5.71
C TYR A 208 -16.39 -15.08 -6.28
N ARG A 209 -16.42 -15.48 -7.57
CA ARG A 209 -17.64 -15.78 -8.36
C ARG A 209 -18.63 -14.62 -8.57
N SER A 210 -18.32 -13.39 -8.14
CA SER A 210 -19.16 -12.23 -8.42
C SER A 210 -18.95 -11.72 -9.86
N THR A 211 -19.82 -12.19 -10.77
CA THR A 211 -19.83 -11.70 -12.16
C THR A 211 -20.21 -10.22 -12.27
N ALA A 212 -21.01 -9.72 -11.32
CA ALA A 212 -21.38 -8.30 -11.24
C ALA A 212 -20.15 -7.42 -10.97
N ALA A 213 -19.38 -7.76 -9.92
CA ALA A 213 -18.15 -7.06 -9.58
C ALA A 213 -17.11 -7.16 -10.72
N GLY A 214 -16.92 -8.36 -11.27
CA GLY A 214 -15.99 -8.60 -12.39
C GLY A 214 -16.33 -7.81 -13.66
N ARG A 215 -17.62 -7.61 -13.97
CA ARG A 215 -18.06 -6.82 -15.13
C ARG A 215 -17.68 -5.34 -14.99
N VAL A 216 -17.89 -4.76 -13.81
CA VAL A 216 -17.57 -3.35 -13.56
C VAL A 216 -16.06 -3.14 -13.50
N LEU A 217 -15.33 -4.04 -12.82
CA LEU A 217 -13.87 -4.03 -12.81
C LEU A 217 -13.31 -4.12 -14.23
N GLY A 218 -13.80 -5.06 -15.04
CA GLY A 218 -13.38 -5.23 -16.44
C GLY A 218 -13.58 -3.98 -17.27
N LYS A 219 -14.71 -3.27 -17.12
CA LYS A 219 -14.96 -2.00 -17.83
C LYS A 219 -13.92 -0.93 -17.50
N MET A 220 -13.59 -0.75 -16.22
CA MET A 220 -12.54 0.18 -15.81
C MET A 220 -11.18 -0.22 -16.43
N LEU A 221 -10.82 -1.51 -16.35
CA LEU A 221 -9.53 -2.00 -16.84
C LEU A 221 -9.38 -1.86 -18.37
N GLN A 222 -10.47 -1.98 -19.13
CA GLN A 222 -10.46 -1.83 -20.59
C GLN A 222 -10.13 -0.40 -21.05
N MET A 223 -10.32 0.60 -20.19
CA MET A 223 -10.03 1.99 -20.51
C MET A 223 -8.51 2.26 -20.62
N GLY A 224 -7.67 1.44 -19.98
CA GLY A 224 -6.22 1.68 -19.93
C GLY A 224 -5.92 3.10 -19.44
N SER A 225 -5.08 3.82 -20.19
CA SER A 225 -4.77 5.23 -19.98
C SER A 225 -5.44 6.15 -21.01
N ALA A 226 -6.48 5.68 -21.72
CA ALA A 226 -7.21 6.46 -22.72
C ALA A 226 -8.05 7.60 -22.11
N LYS A 227 -8.33 7.53 -20.81
CA LYS A 227 -9.07 8.54 -20.05
C LYS A 227 -8.28 8.94 -18.81
N PRO A 228 -8.48 10.18 -18.32
CA PRO A 228 -7.98 10.59 -17.01
C PRO A 228 -8.40 9.60 -15.91
N TRP A 229 -7.51 9.36 -14.94
CA TRP A 229 -7.77 8.41 -13.84
C TRP A 229 -9.06 8.68 -13.05
N PRO A 230 -9.57 9.93 -12.87
CA PRO A 230 -10.83 10.15 -12.17
C PRO A 230 -12.03 9.53 -12.91
N ASP A 231 -12.01 9.55 -14.25
CA ASP A 231 -13.07 8.97 -15.07
C ASP A 231 -13.06 7.44 -14.96
N ALA A 232 -11.87 6.82 -14.91
CA ALA A 232 -11.73 5.39 -14.71
C ALA A 232 -12.21 4.98 -13.31
N MET A 233 -11.83 5.75 -12.28
CA MET A 233 -12.28 5.51 -10.90
C MET A 233 -13.80 5.61 -10.77
N GLU A 234 -14.42 6.62 -11.40
CA GLU A 234 -15.86 6.84 -11.35
C GLU A 234 -16.66 5.66 -11.94
N VAL A 235 -16.16 5.00 -12.98
CA VAL A 235 -16.80 3.79 -13.55
C VAL A 235 -16.92 2.67 -12.52
N LEU A 236 -15.96 2.55 -11.60
CA LEU A 236 -15.93 1.49 -10.60
C LEU A 236 -16.59 1.89 -9.28
N THR A 237 -16.31 3.09 -8.79
CA THR A 237 -16.69 3.54 -7.44
C THR A 237 -17.82 4.56 -7.43
N GLY A 238 -18.15 5.18 -8.57
CA GLY A 238 -19.00 6.35 -8.66
C GLY A 238 -18.36 7.62 -8.10
N GLN A 239 -17.06 7.59 -7.76
CA GLN A 239 -16.32 8.71 -7.18
C GLN A 239 -15.18 9.14 -8.10
N ARG A 240 -14.84 10.42 -8.07
CA ARG A 240 -13.76 11.01 -8.89
C ARG A 240 -12.51 11.39 -8.07
N LEU A 241 -12.56 11.20 -6.76
CA LEU A 241 -11.51 11.61 -5.82
C LEU A 241 -10.97 10.40 -5.07
N MET A 242 -9.67 10.44 -4.79
CA MET A 242 -9.05 9.51 -3.86
C MET A 242 -9.53 9.80 -2.45
N ASP A 243 -9.97 8.76 -1.74
CA ASP A 243 -10.59 8.84 -0.42
C ASP A 243 -10.10 7.68 0.45
N ALA A 244 -9.62 8.01 1.65
CA ALA A 244 -9.14 7.05 2.63
C ALA A 244 -10.26 6.41 3.45
N SER A 245 -11.53 6.81 3.28
CA SER A 245 -12.65 6.27 4.06
C SER A 245 -12.75 4.75 3.97
N GLY A 246 -12.52 4.15 2.80
CA GLY A 246 -12.55 2.69 2.64
C GLY A 246 -11.43 1.98 3.40
N LEU A 247 -10.25 2.60 3.51
CA LEU A 247 -9.13 2.09 4.31
C LEU A 247 -9.48 2.18 5.79
N LEU A 248 -9.94 3.34 6.26
CA LEU A 248 -10.30 3.54 7.66
C LEU A 248 -11.43 2.60 8.09
N GLU A 249 -12.47 2.46 7.27
CA GLU A 249 -13.59 1.56 7.54
C GLU A 249 -13.15 0.08 7.59
N TYR A 250 -12.23 -0.33 6.72
CA TYR A 250 -11.68 -1.69 6.75
C TYR A 250 -10.99 -2.01 8.08
N PHE A 251 -10.29 -1.03 8.66
CA PHE A 251 -9.51 -1.19 9.89
C PHE A 251 -10.21 -0.69 11.16
N GLU A 252 -11.44 -0.18 11.05
CA GLU A 252 -12.19 0.36 12.19
C GLU A 252 -12.31 -0.64 13.36
N PRO A 253 -12.64 -1.94 13.14
CA PRO A 253 -12.69 -2.90 14.24
C PRO A 253 -11.35 -3.05 14.96
N LEU A 254 -10.24 -3.03 14.21
CA LEU A 254 -8.90 -3.13 14.77
C LEU A 254 -8.52 -1.86 15.54
N HIS A 255 -8.85 -0.69 14.99
CA HIS A 255 -8.55 0.59 15.62
C HIS A 255 -9.27 0.74 16.97
N GLU A 256 -10.55 0.40 17.04
CA GLU A 256 -11.31 0.45 18.29
C GLU A 256 -10.84 -0.59 19.31
N TRP A 257 -10.39 -1.76 18.86
CA TRP A 257 -9.76 -2.75 19.73
C TRP A 257 -8.42 -2.25 20.29
N LEU A 258 -7.55 -1.68 19.44
CA LEU A 258 -6.24 -1.15 19.84
C LEU A 258 -6.35 -0.02 20.86
N LYS A 259 -7.31 0.92 20.69
CA LYS A 259 -7.54 1.98 21.68
C LYS A 259 -7.84 1.41 23.07
N LYS A 260 -8.80 0.47 23.13
CA LYS A 260 -9.21 -0.15 24.40
C LYS A 260 -8.09 -0.97 25.02
N GLU A 261 -7.35 -1.74 24.22
CA GLU A 261 -6.27 -2.56 24.73
C GLU A 261 -5.08 -1.71 25.20
N ASN A 262 -4.73 -0.64 24.49
CA ASN A 262 -3.68 0.32 24.91
C ASN A 262 -4.06 1.05 26.20
N GLU A 263 -5.31 1.50 26.35
CA GLU A 263 -5.80 2.12 27.59
C GLU A 263 -5.75 1.12 28.77
N LYS A 264 -6.12 -0.14 28.52
CA LYS A 264 -6.13 -1.20 29.53
C LYS A 264 -4.72 -1.62 29.97
N THR A 265 -3.77 -1.64 29.05
CA THR A 265 -2.37 -2.04 29.31
C THR A 265 -1.50 -0.87 29.76
N GLY A 266 -1.96 0.38 29.56
CA GLY A 266 -1.22 1.58 29.92
C GLY A 266 -0.08 1.89 28.96
N GLU A 267 -0.19 1.47 27.71
CA GLU A 267 0.85 1.67 26.69
C GLU A 267 0.98 3.15 26.31
N TYR A 268 2.22 3.58 26.07
CA TYR A 268 2.50 4.94 25.63
C TYR A 268 2.20 5.12 24.14
N ILE A 269 1.37 6.11 23.79
CA ILE A 269 1.02 6.42 22.39
C ILE A 269 1.81 7.62 21.91
N GLY A 270 2.65 7.36 20.90
CA GLY A 270 3.65 8.30 20.40
C GLY A 270 5.03 7.67 20.49
N TRP A 271 6.06 8.46 20.21
CA TRP A 271 7.45 8.04 20.37
C TRP A 271 8.29 9.20 20.88
N GLU A 272 9.33 8.86 21.61
CA GLU A 272 10.36 9.81 22.03
C GLU A 272 11.33 10.08 20.89
N ALA A 273 12.14 11.13 21.04
CA ALA A 273 13.18 11.43 20.07
C ALA A 273 14.23 10.32 20.03
N SER A 274 14.84 10.10 18.87
CA SER A 274 15.85 9.04 18.71
C SER A 274 17.02 9.24 19.68
N SER A 275 17.43 8.13 20.28
CA SER A 275 18.59 8.09 21.18
C SER A 275 19.92 7.93 20.43
N ILE A 276 19.83 7.59 19.14
CA ILE A 276 20.98 7.24 18.30
C ILE A 276 21.36 8.43 17.42
N PRO A 277 22.61 8.90 17.46
CA PRO A 277 23.03 10.03 16.64
C PRO A 277 23.08 9.63 15.16
N TYR A 278 22.31 10.35 14.34
CA TYR A 278 22.32 10.23 12.87
C TYR A 278 22.50 11.58 12.15
N CYS A 279 22.48 12.68 12.90
CA CYS A 279 22.74 14.05 12.44
C CYS A 279 23.73 14.73 13.37
N THR A 280 24.47 15.71 12.85
CA THR A 280 25.18 16.69 13.69
C THR A 280 24.22 17.76 14.20
N LEU A 281 24.61 18.46 15.27
CA LEU A 281 23.81 19.56 15.85
C LEU A 281 23.52 20.66 14.82
N GLU A 282 24.51 21.02 13.99
CA GLU A 282 24.35 22.04 12.95
C GLU A 282 23.30 21.62 11.90
N GLN A 283 23.27 20.35 11.52
CA GLN A 283 22.28 19.81 10.59
C GLN A 283 20.88 19.81 11.19
N GLN A 284 20.76 19.46 12.47
CA GLN A 284 19.49 19.54 13.19
C GLN A 284 18.95 20.98 13.18
N ASP A 285 19.79 21.97 13.51
CA ASP A 285 19.41 23.39 13.52
C ASP A 285 18.96 23.89 12.14
N VAL A 286 19.70 23.56 11.08
CA VAL A 286 19.35 23.93 9.70
C VAL A 286 17.99 23.35 9.32
N MET A 287 17.74 22.10 9.67
CA MET A 287 16.50 21.41 9.34
C MET A 287 15.31 21.90 10.15
N GLU A 288 15.48 22.24 11.43
CA GLU A 288 14.44 22.91 12.23
C GLU A 288 14.08 24.27 11.64
N ALA A 289 15.08 25.02 11.18
CA ALA A 289 14.91 26.33 10.56
C ALA A 289 14.12 26.27 9.23
N THR A 290 14.16 25.15 8.49
CA THR A 290 13.33 24.98 7.27
C THR A 290 11.82 24.97 7.53
N GLY A 291 11.40 24.91 8.80
CA GLY A 291 10.00 24.84 9.20
C GLY A 291 9.33 23.54 8.77
N PHE A 292 10.12 22.50 8.44
CA PHE A 292 9.63 21.20 8.03
C PHE A 292 8.74 20.56 9.13
N HIS A 293 9.18 20.62 10.38
CA HIS A 293 8.39 20.22 11.55
C HIS A 293 7.08 21.00 11.68
N LYS A 294 7.09 22.32 11.46
CA LYS A 294 5.87 23.15 11.47
C LYS A 294 4.91 22.79 10.33
N LYS A 295 5.44 22.45 9.15
CA LYS A 295 4.62 21.97 8.02
C LYS A 295 4.02 20.60 8.33
N LEU A 296 4.77 19.70 8.96
CA LEU A 296 4.27 18.39 9.37
C LEU A 296 3.20 18.49 10.47
N GLN A 297 3.42 19.29 11.51
CA GLN A 297 2.44 19.52 12.58
C GLN A 297 1.12 20.08 12.03
N LYS A 298 1.20 21.05 11.12
CA LYS A 298 0.03 21.60 10.42
C LYS A 298 -0.78 20.53 9.66
N TRP A 299 -0.14 19.45 9.21
CA TRP A 299 -0.80 18.36 8.47
C TRP A 299 -1.28 17.24 9.39
N ASN A 300 -0.68 17.12 10.58
CA ASN A 300 -1.10 16.21 11.65
C ASN A 300 -2.23 16.78 12.53
N GLY A 301 -2.75 17.97 12.22
CA GLY A 301 -3.89 18.55 12.93
C GLY A 301 -3.55 19.08 14.33
N GLN A 302 -2.28 19.38 14.60
CA GLN A 302 -1.84 20.17 15.77
C GLN A 302 -1.61 21.63 15.38
#